data_AF-A0A2H0BVA9-F1
#
_entry.id   AF-A0A2H0BVA9-F1
#
_cell.length_a   1.000
_cell.length_b   1.000
_cell.length_c   1.000
_cell.angle_alpha   90.00
_cell.angle_beta   90.00
_cell.angle_gamma   90.00
#
_symmetry.space_group_name_H-M   'P 1'
#
loop_
_entity.id
_entity.type
_entity.pdbx_description
1 polymer ?
#
loop_
_entity_poly.entity_id
_entity_poly.type
_entity_poly.pdbx_seq_one_letter_code
_entity_poly.pdbx_strand_id
1 'polypeptide(L)'
;MISSNTIFDNSKKKKNNAAAERLQALRVRMAQQNNPEYIDSDSASSRLPRPESAESTKVTQIQTRTEFTVFSKSEHQDKIIIQQEIISVRQELTLAIAEMKKLGQRTTEYEKAVHENIAEPDVYHLNFFSRLSSMLMVLRQNIQESNSWMDMTFAKKRAKGYWNKAKKGGTTFTLSHERKMATQAG
;
A
#
# COMPACT_ATOMS: atom_id res chain seq x y z
N MET A 1 3.40 -49.23 -61.90
CA MET A 1 2.45 -48.20 -62.39
C MET A 1 1.78 -47.57 -61.17
N ILE A 2 1.64 -46.27 -60.94
CA ILE A 2 2.05 -45.02 -61.59
C ILE A 2 2.08 -43.96 -60.46
N SER A 3 3.11 -43.11 -60.45
CA SER A 3 3.20 -41.87 -59.66
C SER A 3 2.06 -40.92 -59.96
N SER A 4 1.50 -40.25 -58.95
CA SER A 4 0.93 -38.89 -59.07
C SER A 4 0.52 -38.34 -57.70
N ASN A 5 1.24 -37.35 -57.18
CA ASN A 5 0.68 -36.29 -56.34
C ASN A 5 1.69 -35.15 -56.17
N THR A 6 1.82 -34.34 -57.21
CA THR A 6 2.61 -33.08 -57.23
C THR A 6 1.80 -31.96 -57.88
N ILE A 7 0.61 -31.66 -57.36
CA ILE A 7 -0.22 -30.55 -57.90
C ILE A 7 -0.70 -29.58 -56.81
N PHE A 8 -0.81 -29.99 -55.54
CA PHE A 8 -1.42 -29.14 -54.50
C PHE A 8 -0.49 -28.18 -53.73
N ASP A 9 0.83 -28.25 -53.92
CA ASP A 9 1.78 -27.48 -53.09
C ASP A 9 2.23 -26.13 -53.72
N ASN A 10 2.05 -25.96 -55.04
CA ASN A 10 2.51 -24.74 -55.73
C ASN A 10 1.59 -23.52 -55.59
N SER A 11 0.33 -23.71 -55.16
CA SER A 11 -0.65 -22.62 -55.01
C SER A 11 -0.38 -21.74 -53.78
N LYS A 12 0.07 -22.34 -52.67
CA LYS A 12 0.39 -21.60 -51.43
C LYS A 12 1.69 -20.79 -51.56
N LYS A 13 2.70 -21.31 -52.27
CA LYS A 13 3.96 -20.59 -52.54
C LYS A 13 3.76 -19.33 -53.39
N LYS A 14 2.90 -19.36 -54.42
CA LYS A 14 2.62 -18.18 -55.27
C LYS A 14 1.97 -17.02 -54.52
N LYS A 15 1.03 -17.31 -53.60
CA LYS A 15 0.36 -16.25 -52.80
C LYS A 15 1.31 -15.56 -51.81
N ASN A 16 2.25 -16.32 -51.24
CA ASN A 16 3.22 -15.78 -50.28
C ASN A 16 4.27 -14.90 -50.98
N ASN A 17 4.69 -15.27 -52.20
CA ASN A 17 5.61 -14.45 -53.00
C ASN A 17 4.96 -13.16 -53.48
N ALA A 18 3.69 -13.19 -53.89
CA ALA A 18 2.97 -11.98 -54.31
C ALA A 18 2.74 -10.98 -53.15
N ALA A 19 2.53 -11.48 -51.93
CA ALA A 19 2.47 -10.65 -50.73
C ALA A 19 3.85 -10.04 -50.39
N ALA A 20 4.92 -10.81 -50.53
CA ALA A 20 6.29 -10.33 -50.34
C ALA A 20 6.69 -9.26 -51.38
N GLU A 21 6.35 -9.45 -52.65
CA GLU A 21 6.57 -8.46 -53.72
C GLU A 21 5.78 -7.17 -53.47
N ARG A 22 4.53 -7.27 -53.00
CA ARG A 22 3.72 -6.08 -52.62
C ARG A 22 4.33 -5.32 -51.44
N LEU A 23 4.87 -6.01 -50.45
CA LEU A 23 5.56 -5.37 -49.31
C LEU A 23 6.88 -4.72 -49.74
N GLN A 24 7.64 -5.35 -50.64
CA GLN A 24 8.85 -4.76 -51.20
C GLN A 24 8.53 -3.51 -52.05
N ALA A 25 7.48 -3.57 -52.89
CA ALA A 25 7.01 -2.42 -53.67
C ALA A 25 6.51 -1.27 -52.78
N LEU A 26 5.81 -1.57 -51.68
CA LEU A 26 5.39 -0.57 -50.71
C LEU A 26 6.60 0.09 -50.02
N ARG A 27 7.64 -0.70 -49.71
CA ARG A 27 8.87 -0.20 -49.07
C ARG A 27 9.67 0.73 -49.99
N VAL A 28 9.76 0.39 -51.29
CA VAL A 28 10.40 1.26 -52.30
C VAL A 28 9.60 2.55 -52.50
N ARG A 29 8.27 2.48 -52.51
CA ARG A 29 7.39 3.66 -52.61
C ARG A 29 7.50 4.58 -51.40
N MET A 30 7.62 4.02 -50.20
CA MET A 30 7.83 4.77 -48.95
C MET A 30 9.24 5.39 -48.87
N ALA A 31 10.24 4.76 -49.49
CA ALA A 31 11.59 5.33 -49.61
C ALA A 31 11.64 6.50 -50.60
N GLN A 32 10.84 6.46 -51.67
CA GLN A 32 10.74 7.56 -52.64
C GLN A 32 10.00 8.80 -52.11
N GLN A 33 9.13 8.65 -51.11
CA GLN A 33 8.45 9.79 -50.46
C GLN A 33 9.33 10.55 -49.44
N ASN A 34 10.56 10.08 -49.18
CA ASN A 34 11.51 10.74 -48.28
C ASN A 34 12.81 11.16 -49.00
N ASN A 35 12.74 11.47 -50.30
CA ASN A 35 13.85 12.07 -51.02
C ASN A 35 13.56 13.57 -51.18
N PRO A 36 14.18 14.48 -50.41
CA PRO A 36 14.06 15.90 -50.70
C PRO A 36 14.74 16.17 -52.04
N GLU A 37 13.94 16.63 -53.00
CA GLU A 37 14.41 17.18 -54.26
C GLU A 37 15.51 18.22 -54.01
N TYR A 38 16.55 18.12 -54.84
CA TYR A 38 17.60 19.09 -55.02
C TYR A 38 16.99 20.47 -55.33
N ILE A 39 17.14 21.42 -54.42
CA ILE A 39 16.76 22.82 -54.62
C ILE A 39 17.90 23.52 -55.35
N ASP A 40 17.55 24.07 -56.51
CA ASP A 40 18.34 24.91 -57.40
C ASP A 40 19.01 26.06 -56.63
N SER A 41 20.34 26.11 -56.65
CA SER A 41 21.14 27.11 -55.95
C SER A 41 21.47 28.29 -56.86
N ASP A 42 20.50 29.14 -57.19
CA ASP A 42 20.76 30.45 -57.80
C ASP A 42 19.58 31.41 -57.59
N SER A 43 19.54 32.10 -56.45
CA SER A 43 18.88 33.41 -56.30
C SER A 43 19.28 34.08 -54.98
N ALA A 44 20.56 34.39 -54.83
CA ALA A 44 21.02 35.30 -53.79
C ALA A 44 20.78 36.76 -54.23
N SER A 45 19.63 37.34 -53.85
CA SER A 45 19.61 38.78 -53.52
C SER A 45 18.35 39.19 -52.74
N SER A 46 18.58 39.88 -51.62
CA SER A 46 17.65 40.74 -50.89
C SER A 46 16.49 40.10 -50.11
N ARG A 47 16.79 39.60 -48.91
CA ARG A 47 16.00 39.81 -47.69
C ARG A 47 16.82 39.35 -46.49
N LEU A 48 17.24 40.27 -45.64
CA LEU A 48 17.86 39.95 -44.35
C LEU A 48 16.82 39.25 -43.44
N PRO A 49 17.10 38.05 -42.90
CA PRO A 49 16.39 37.55 -41.74
C PRO A 49 17.25 37.77 -40.49
N ARG A 50 16.67 38.54 -39.58
CA ARG A 50 17.01 38.70 -38.15
C ARG A 50 17.47 37.38 -37.49
N PRO A 51 18.54 37.35 -36.67
CA PRO A 51 18.91 36.18 -35.91
C PRO A 51 18.01 36.08 -34.67
N GLU A 52 16.94 35.30 -34.74
CA GLU A 52 16.17 34.86 -33.57
C GLU A 52 15.76 33.39 -33.78
N SER A 53 15.86 32.60 -32.71
CA SER A 53 15.37 31.21 -32.57
C SER A 53 16.26 30.01 -32.92
N ALA A 54 17.52 29.98 -32.46
CA ALA A 54 18.24 28.70 -32.25
C ALA A 54 18.45 28.35 -30.75
N GLU A 55 18.10 29.25 -29.83
CA GLU A 55 18.35 29.07 -28.39
C GLU A 55 17.14 28.54 -27.61
N SER A 56 15.91 28.67 -28.15
CA SER A 56 14.68 28.25 -27.48
C SER A 56 14.57 26.73 -27.29
N THR A 57 15.02 25.92 -28.24
CA THR A 57 14.90 24.45 -28.18
C THR A 57 15.82 23.81 -27.14
N LYS A 58 17.00 24.41 -26.88
CA LYS A 58 17.93 23.91 -25.84
C LYS A 58 17.38 24.16 -24.44
N VAL A 59 16.78 25.34 -24.21
CA VAL A 59 16.20 25.70 -22.93
C VAL A 59 15.01 24.81 -22.58
N THR A 60 14.12 24.51 -23.53
CA THR A 60 12.98 23.60 -23.29
C THR A 60 13.41 22.14 -23.05
N GLN A 61 14.42 21.63 -23.75
CA GLN A 61 14.93 20.26 -23.49
C GLN A 61 15.65 20.12 -22.13
N ILE A 62 16.30 21.19 -21.67
CA ILE A 62 16.92 21.20 -20.34
C ILE A 62 15.83 21.22 -19.26
N GLN A 63 14.78 22.03 -19.44
CA GLN A 63 13.65 22.12 -18.50
C GLN A 63 12.92 20.78 -18.32
N THR A 64 12.58 20.08 -19.40
CA THR A 64 11.89 18.78 -19.32
C THR A 64 12.74 17.70 -18.66
N ARG A 65 14.06 17.71 -18.88
CA ARG A 65 14.97 16.76 -18.23
C ARG A 65 15.12 17.06 -16.74
N THR A 66 15.18 18.34 -16.34
CA THR A 66 15.24 18.71 -14.92
C THR A 66 13.94 18.41 -14.19
N GLU A 67 12.78 18.65 -14.82
CA GLU A 67 11.47 18.33 -14.25
C GLU A 67 11.34 16.83 -13.95
N PHE A 68 11.64 15.97 -14.93
CA PHE A 68 11.58 14.51 -14.75
C PHE A 68 12.51 14.01 -13.62
N THR A 69 13.69 14.60 -13.46
CA THR A 69 14.60 14.24 -12.36
C THR A 69 14.12 14.70 -10.99
N VAL A 70 13.38 15.82 -10.92
CA VAL A 70 12.80 16.31 -9.66
C VAL A 70 11.61 15.43 -9.24
N PHE A 71 10.72 15.08 -10.19
CA PHE A 71 9.57 14.21 -9.92
C PHE A 71 9.99 12.79 -9.47
N SER A 72 10.96 12.17 -10.14
CA SER A 72 11.46 10.86 -9.74
C SER A 72 12.08 10.85 -8.34
N LYS A 73 12.80 11.92 -7.97
CA LYS A 73 13.37 12.08 -6.63
C LYS A 73 12.30 12.26 -5.55
N SER A 74 11.28 13.09 -5.79
CA SER A 74 10.20 13.29 -4.81
C SER A 74 9.40 12.01 -4.58
N GLU A 75 9.06 11.27 -5.64
CA GLU A 75 8.33 9.99 -5.50
C GLU A 75 9.12 8.96 -4.68
N HIS A 76 10.44 8.91 -4.83
CA HIS A 76 11.27 8.02 -4.03
C HIS A 76 11.31 8.44 -2.56
N GLN A 77 11.36 9.75 -2.29
CA GLN A 77 11.30 10.28 -0.93
C GLN A 77 9.96 9.96 -0.26
N ASP A 78 8.85 10.16 -0.97
CA ASP A 78 7.51 9.86 -0.46
C ASP A 78 7.37 8.38 -0.09
N LYS A 79 7.87 7.47 -0.93
CA LYS A 79 7.88 6.03 -0.64
C LYS A 79 8.69 5.70 0.61
N ILE A 80 9.85 6.33 0.80
CA ILE A 80 10.69 6.13 1.99
C ILE A 80 9.97 6.64 3.25
N ILE A 81 9.32 7.80 3.16
CA ILE A 81 8.55 8.37 4.29
C ILE A 81 7.40 7.44 4.66
N ILE A 82 6.59 7.00 3.68
CA ILE A 82 5.48 6.08 3.91
C ILE A 82 5.98 4.76 4.54
N GLN A 83 7.11 4.23 4.07
CA GLN A 83 7.73 3.03 4.66
C GLN A 83 8.09 3.22 6.14
N GLN A 84 8.72 4.35 6.48
CA GLN A 84 9.09 4.68 7.85
C GLN A 84 7.86 4.80 8.75
N GLU A 85 6.82 5.48 8.28
CA GLU A 85 5.57 5.62 9.03
C GLU A 85 4.87 4.28 9.24
N ILE A 86 4.81 3.42 8.22
CA ILE A 86 4.26 2.06 8.35
C ILE A 86 5.04 1.27 9.40
N ILE A 87 6.37 1.36 9.44
CA ILE A 87 7.19 0.69 10.45
C ILE A 87 6.85 1.22 11.85
N SER A 88 6.72 2.54 12.01
CA SER A 88 6.34 3.17 13.29
C SER A 88 4.98 2.66 13.77
N VAL A 89 3.95 2.72 12.91
CA VAL A 89 2.59 2.27 13.28
C VAL A 89 2.56 0.76 13.58
N ARG A 90 3.37 -0.06 12.90
CA ARG A 90 3.49 -1.49 13.20
C ARG A 90 4.08 -1.77 14.57
N GLN A 91 5.05 -0.98 15.01
CA GLN A 91 5.63 -1.09 16.36
C GLN A 91 4.57 -0.78 17.42
N GLU A 92 3.81 0.31 17.24
CA GLU A 92 2.69 0.67 18.13
C GLU A 92 1.63 -0.44 18.17
N LEU A 93 1.25 -0.98 17.01
CA LEU A 93 0.31 -2.09 16.91
C LEU A 93 0.81 -3.34 17.64
N THR A 94 2.09 -3.66 17.54
CA THR A 94 2.68 -4.80 18.23
C THR A 94 2.62 -4.64 19.75
N LEU A 95 2.87 -3.43 20.26
CA LEU A 95 2.72 -3.11 21.68
C LEU A 95 1.25 -3.24 22.11
N ALA A 96 0.32 -2.65 21.36
CA ALA A 96 -1.12 -2.73 21.65
C ALA A 96 -1.61 -4.19 21.67
N ILE A 97 -1.18 -5.00 20.72
CA ILE A 97 -1.49 -6.43 20.67
C ILE A 97 -0.93 -7.18 21.88
N ALA A 98 0.32 -6.90 22.28
CA ALA A 98 0.94 -7.53 23.44
C ALA A 98 0.19 -7.20 24.73
N GLU A 99 -0.31 -5.97 24.87
CA GLU A 99 -1.17 -5.59 25.99
C GLU A 99 -2.52 -6.30 25.96
N MET A 100 -3.16 -6.40 24.80
CA MET A 100 -4.40 -7.15 24.65
C MET A 100 -4.24 -8.64 25.00
N LYS A 101 -3.10 -9.25 24.67
CA LYS A 101 -2.77 -10.62 25.12
C LYS A 101 -2.69 -10.72 26.63
N LYS A 102 -2.10 -9.73 27.32
CA LYS A 102 -2.07 -9.69 28.80
C LYS A 102 -3.48 -9.57 29.39
N LEU A 103 -4.41 -8.94 28.68
CA LEU A 103 -5.83 -8.88 29.03
C LEU A 103 -6.61 -10.17 28.67
N GLY A 104 -5.92 -11.22 28.21
CA GLY A 104 -6.51 -12.53 27.90
C GLY A 104 -7.26 -12.58 26.56
N GLN A 105 -7.10 -11.57 25.69
CA GLN A 105 -7.78 -11.55 24.40
C GLN A 105 -7.06 -12.40 23.36
N ARG A 106 -7.82 -13.02 22.46
CA ARG A 106 -7.29 -13.71 21.28
C ARG A 106 -6.89 -12.68 20.23
N THR A 107 -5.60 -12.60 19.91
CA THR A 107 -5.06 -11.58 19.00
C THR A 107 -4.39 -12.14 17.73
N THR A 108 -4.51 -13.45 17.49
CA THR A 108 -3.82 -14.16 16.40
C THR A 108 -4.04 -13.54 15.02
N GLU A 109 -5.24 -13.01 14.76
CA GLU A 109 -5.60 -12.41 13.47
C GLU A 109 -4.97 -11.03 13.30
N TYR A 110 -4.95 -10.21 14.36
CA TYR A 110 -4.29 -8.91 14.35
C TYR A 110 -2.78 -9.06 14.16
N GLU A 111 -2.17 -10.06 14.80
CA GLU A 111 -0.75 -10.35 14.62
C GLU A 111 -0.42 -10.71 13.18
N LYS A 112 -1.25 -11.56 12.56
CA LYS A 112 -1.08 -11.93 11.17
C LYS A 112 -1.19 -10.71 10.25
N ALA A 113 -2.19 -9.84 10.46
CA ALA A 113 -2.40 -8.64 9.66
C ALA A 113 -1.24 -7.63 9.79
N VAL A 114 -0.65 -7.48 10.99
CA VAL A 114 0.47 -6.56 11.23
C VAL A 114 1.77 -7.05 10.58
N HIS A 115 2.02 -8.36 10.60
CA HIS A 115 3.24 -8.97 10.08
C HIS A 115 3.16 -9.36 8.59
N GLU A 116 2.04 -9.09 7.93
CA GLU A 116 1.89 -9.34 6.50
C GLU A 116 2.95 -8.57 5.69
N ASN A 117 3.61 -9.23 4.74
CA ASN A 117 4.63 -8.61 3.92
C ASN A 117 3.96 -7.76 2.83
N ILE A 118 4.28 -6.47 2.78
CA ILE A 118 3.77 -5.54 1.77
C ILE A 118 4.91 -5.29 0.77
N ALA A 119 4.75 -5.78 -0.45
CA ALA A 119 5.74 -5.62 -1.51
C ALA A 119 5.89 -4.16 -1.96
N GLU A 120 4.77 -3.44 -2.07
CA GLU A 120 4.73 -2.04 -2.50
C GLU A 120 3.88 -1.21 -1.52
N PRO A 121 4.53 -0.56 -0.53
CA PRO A 121 3.82 0.26 0.44
C PRO A 121 3.30 1.54 -0.21
N ASP A 122 2.03 1.81 0.06
CA ASP A 122 1.29 2.95 -0.45
C ASP A 122 0.43 3.55 0.67
N VAL A 123 -0.11 4.74 0.44
CA VAL A 123 -0.93 5.52 1.36
C VAL A 123 -2.14 4.72 1.88
N TYR A 124 -2.67 3.79 1.08
CA TYR A 124 -3.71 2.87 1.53
C TYR A 124 -3.28 2.03 2.75
N HIS A 125 -2.06 1.47 2.72
CA HIS A 125 -1.55 0.63 3.80
C HIS A 125 -1.33 1.43 5.09
N LEU A 126 -0.82 2.66 4.96
CA LEU A 126 -0.70 3.60 6.07
C LEU A 126 -2.06 3.84 6.75
N ASN A 127 -3.07 4.20 5.95
CA ASN A 127 -4.42 4.46 6.45
C ASN A 127 -5.05 3.22 7.11
N PHE A 128 -4.84 2.04 6.52
CA PHE A 128 -5.30 0.78 7.09
C PHE A 128 -4.70 0.55 8.48
N PHE A 129 -3.37 0.64 8.63
CA PHE A 129 -2.71 0.43 9.92
C PHE A 129 -3.08 1.51 10.95
N SER A 130 -3.23 2.77 10.53
CA SER A 130 -3.68 3.85 11.40
C SER A 130 -5.10 3.60 11.95
N ARG A 131 -6.03 3.18 11.08
CA ARG A 131 -7.39 2.80 11.50
C ARG A 131 -7.40 1.58 12.40
N LEU A 132 -6.58 0.57 12.09
CA LEU A 132 -6.42 -0.62 12.90
C LEU A 132 -5.90 -0.24 14.30
N SER A 133 -4.89 0.63 14.39
CA SER A 133 -4.35 1.12 15.65
C SER A 133 -5.42 1.83 16.49
N SER A 134 -6.16 2.75 15.86
CA SER A 134 -7.26 3.47 16.50
C SER A 134 -8.34 2.51 17.03
N MET A 135 -8.70 1.49 16.26
CA MET A 135 -9.66 0.47 16.67
C MET A 135 -9.15 -0.34 17.87
N LEU A 136 -7.88 -0.76 17.87
CA LEU A 136 -7.27 -1.48 18.99
C LEU A 136 -7.24 -0.64 20.27
N MET A 137 -6.95 0.66 20.17
CA MET A 137 -6.97 1.57 21.32
C MET A 137 -8.36 1.65 21.96
N VAL A 138 -9.41 1.84 21.16
CA VAL A 138 -10.80 1.88 21.65
C VAL A 138 -11.19 0.54 22.25
N LEU A 139 -10.84 -0.57 21.60
CA LEU A 139 -11.13 -1.91 22.12
C LEU A 139 -10.46 -2.16 23.47
N ARG A 140 -9.19 -1.78 23.63
CA ARG A 140 -8.46 -1.86 24.90
C ARG A 140 -9.18 -1.08 26.00
N GLN A 141 -9.56 0.17 25.72
CA GLN A 141 -10.25 1.02 26.68
C GLN A 141 -11.57 0.38 27.12
N ASN A 142 -12.37 -0.13 26.18
CA ASN A 142 -13.63 -0.79 26.47
C ASN A 142 -13.44 -2.05 27.34
N ILE A 143 -12.40 -2.83 27.10
CA ILE A 143 -12.08 -4.02 27.91
C ILE A 143 -11.70 -3.62 29.34
N GLN A 144 -10.83 -2.61 29.49
CA GLN A 144 -10.40 -2.13 30.80
C GLN A 144 -11.58 -1.57 31.61
N GLU A 145 -12.44 -0.79 30.96
CA GLU A 145 -13.65 -0.28 31.56
C GLU A 145 -14.57 -1.42 31.99
N SER A 146 -14.83 -2.40 31.11
CA SER A 146 -15.67 -3.56 31.43
C SER A 146 -15.15 -4.35 32.63
N ASN A 147 -13.83 -4.56 32.71
CA ASN A 147 -13.20 -5.22 33.85
C ASN A 147 -13.38 -4.41 35.15
N SER A 148 -13.19 -3.09 35.10
CA SER A 148 -13.40 -2.20 36.25
C SER A 148 -14.84 -2.22 36.75
N TRP A 149 -15.82 -2.15 35.84
CA TRP A 149 -17.23 -2.31 36.17
C TRP A 149 -17.52 -3.68 36.80
N MET A 150 -16.94 -4.74 36.24
CA MET A 150 -17.12 -6.10 36.76
C MET A 150 -16.51 -6.25 38.17
N ASP A 151 -15.32 -5.70 38.41
CA ASP A 151 -14.69 -5.70 39.73
C ASP A 151 -15.52 -4.94 40.75
N MET A 152 -16.03 -3.76 40.40
CA MET A 152 -16.90 -2.98 41.27
C MET A 152 -18.21 -3.72 41.58
N THR A 153 -18.84 -4.35 40.59
CA THR A 153 -20.09 -5.10 40.80
C THR A 153 -19.85 -6.33 41.69
N PHE A 154 -18.76 -7.07 41.49
CA PHE A 154 -18.41 -8.18 42.34
C PHE A 154 -17.99 -7.75 43.75
N ALA A 155 -17.28 -6.63 43.91
CA ALA A 155 -16.97 -6.06 45.21
C ALA A 155 -18.26 -5.72 45.98
N LYS A 156 -19.20 -5.03 45.34
CA LYS A 156 -20.53 -4.74 45.92
C LYS A 156 -21.30 -6.01 46.29
N LYS A 157 -21.27 -7.03 45.42
CA LYS A 157 -21.90 -8.33 45.70
C LYS A 157 -21.26 -9.05 46.89
N ARG A 158 -19.93 -9.04 47.00
CA ARG A 158 -19.19 -9.62 48.14
C ARG A 158 -19.52 -8.89 49.45
N ALA A 159 -19.53 -7.55 49.43
CA ALA A 159 -19.93 -6.74 50.58
C ALA A 159 -21.38 -7.03 51.01
N LYS A 160 -22.33 -7.08 50.07
CA LYS A 160 -23.72 -7.45 50.38
C LYS A 160 -23.83 -8.86 50.96
N GLY A 161 -23.09 -9.82 50.40
CA GLY A 161 -23.02 -11.18 50.92
C GLY A 161 -22.45 -11.23 52.34
N TYR A 162 -21.42 -10.43 52.63
CA TYR A 162 -20.87 -10.26 53.97
C TYR A 162 -21.92 -9.71 54.94
N TRP A 163 -22.60 -8.61 54.59
CA TRP A 163 -23.62 -8.00 55.44
C TRP A 163 -24.82 -8.91 55.69
N ASN A 164 -25.24 -9.68 54.70
CA ASN A 164 -26.29 -10.69 54.87
C ASN A 164 -25.90 -11.78 55.87
N LYS A 165 -24.63 -12.21 55.88
CA LYS A 165 -24.13 -13.17 56.87
C LYS A 165 -23.97 -12.53 58.25
N ALA A 166 -23.50 -11.29 58.32
CA ALA A 166 -23.42 -10.52 59.57
C ALA A 166 -24.79 -10.32 60.22
N LYS A 167 -25.83 -10.04 59.43
CA LYS A 167 -27.21 -9.94 59.93
C LYS A 167 -27.72 -11.25 60.52
N LYS A 168 -27.33 -12.41 59.97
CA LYS A 168 -27.76 -13.73 60.45
C LYS A 168 -26.96 -14.22 61.66
N GLY A 169 -25.64 -14.06 61.64
CA GLY A 169 -24.73 -14.55 62.68
C GLY A 169 -24.42 -13.52 63.78
N GLY A 170 -24.92 -12.29 63.65
CA GLY A 170 -24.76 -11.23 64.64
C GLY A 170 -23.29 -10.88 64.91
N THR A 171 -23.03 -10.45 66.15
CA THR A 171 -21.71 -10.05 66.63
C THR A 171 -20.70 -11.20 66.59
N THR A 172 -21.13 -12.44 66.83
CA THR A 172 -20.28 -13.63 66.75
C THR A 172 -19.66 -13.80 65.36
N PHE A 173 -20.42 -13.50 64.30
CA PHE A 173 -19.91 -13.56 62.94
C PHE A 173 -18.93 -12.43 62.61
N THR A 174 -19.20 -11.20 63.06
CA THR A 174 -18.34 -10.04 62.75
C THR A 174 -17.06 -10.00 63.59
N LEU A 175 -17.09 -10.55 64.81
CA LEU A 175 -15.95 -10.57 65.74
C LEU A 175 -15.10 -11.85 65.68
N SER A 176 -15.40 -12.81 64.80
CA SER A 176 -14.59 -14.03 64.71
C SER A 176 -13.13 -13.69 64.35
N HIS A 177 -12.18 -14.27 65.09
CA HIS A 177 -10.76 -13.93 65.01
C HIS A 177 -10.21 -14.08 63.59
N GLU A 178 -10.60 -15.14 62.90
CA GLU A 178 -10.29 -15.42 61.48
C GLU A 178 -10.70 -14.27 60.54
N ARG A 179 -11.83 -13.60 60.82
CA ARG A 179 -12.45 -12.62 59.94
C ARG A 179 -11.99 -11.21 60.26
N LYS A 180 -11.70 -10.91 61.54
CA LYS A 180 -11.04 -9.66 61.94
C LYS A 180 -9.71 -9.48 61.20
N MET A 181 -8.89 -10.54 61.13
CA MET A 181 -7.62 -10.47 60.39
C MET A 181 -7.84 -10.22 58.89
N ALA A 182 -8.82 -10.90 58.29
CA ALA A 182 -9.16 -10.73 56.88
C ALA A 182 -9.76 -9.35 56.51
N THR A 183 -10.42 -8.69 57.46
CA THR A 183 -11.02 -7.35 57.23
C THR A 183 -10.04 -6.22 57.56
N GLN A 184 -9.06 -6.48 58.44
CA GLN A 184 -8.04 -5.50 58.85
C GLN A 184 -6.85 -5.41 57.89
N ALA A 185 -6.59 -6.47 57.11
CA ALA A 185 -5.50 -6.52 56.13
C ALA A 185 -5.93 -6.10 54.71
N GLY A 186 -7.14 -5.56 54.55
CA GLY A 186 -7.69 -5.09 53.26
C GLY A 186 -7.33 -3.64 52.95
#